data_AF-A0A399N5C6-F1
#
_entry.id   AF-A0A399N5C6-F1
#
_cell.length_a   1.000
_cell.length_b   1.000
_cell.length_c   1.000
_cell.angle_alpha   90.00
_cell.angle_beta   90.00
_cell.angle_gamma   90.00
#
_symmetry.space_group_name_H-M   'P 1'
#
loop_
_entity.id
_entity.type
_entity.pdbx_description
1 polymer ?
#
loop_
_entity_poly.entity_id
_entity_poly.type
_entity_poly.pdbx_seq_one_letter_code
_entity_poly.pdbx_strand_id
1 'polypeptide(L)'
;TPTPTAGAAGLPDPVAFARSDWAGDPFARGSGSFLRPGATTADREALARPIQDRVFFAGEATSADRPGTVAGAYASGLRAAGEVDR
;
A
#
# COMPACT_ATOMS: atom_id res chain seq x y z
N THR A 1 -8.29 17.47 -16.50
CA THR A 1 -8.56 17.56 -15.06
C THR A 1 -10.05 17.41 -14.84
N PRO A 2 -10.54 16.48 -14.00
CA PRO A 2 -11.97 16.42 -13.70
C PRO A 2 -12.37 17.68 -12.95
N THR A 3 -13.33 18.41 -13.49
CA THR A 3 -13.93 19.59 -12.87
C THR A 3 -14.89 19.13 -11.77
N PRO A 4 -14.86 19.72 -10.56
CA PRO A 4 -15.88 19.47 -9.56
C PRO A 4 -17.27 19.75 -10.15
N THR A 5 -18.22 18.85 -9.92
CA THR A 5 -19.63 19.14 -10.22
C THR A 5 -20.07 20.28 -9.31
N ALA A 6 -20.83 21.24 -9.86
CA ALA A 6 -21.44 22.30 -9.07
C ALA A 6 -22.27 21.72 -7.91
N GLY A 7 -22.30 22.42 -6.78
CA GLY A 7 -23.06 22.00 -5.60
C GLY A 7 -24.55 21.80 -5.91
N ALA A 8 -25.20 20.88 -5.18
CA ALA A 8 -26.65 20.74 -5.24
C ALA A 8 -27.33 22.05 -4.81
N ALA A 9 -28.47 22.38 -5.42
CA ALA A 9 -29.20 23.61 -5.12
C ALA A 9 -29.45 23.75 -3.60
N GLY A 10 -29.02 24.88 -3.03
CA GLY A 10 -29.15 25.17 -1.59
C GLY A 10 -27.93 24.82 -0.74
N LEU A 11 -26.86 24.25 -1.32
CA LEU A 11 -25.57 24.07 -0.64
C LEU A 11 -24.54 25.10 -1.11
N PRO A 12 -23.63 25.57 -0.22
CA PRO A 12 -22.53 26.43 -0.62
C PRO A 12 -21.52 25.66 -1.49
N ASP A 13 -20.84 26.37 -2.38
CA ASP A 13 -19.74 25.79 -3.17
C ASP A 13 -18.55 25.40 -2.26
N PRO A 14 -17.83 24.32 -2.60
CA PRO A 14 -16.63 23.95 -1.86
C PRO A 14 -15.54 25.02 -1.99
N VAL A 15 -14.97 25.44 -0.87
CA VAL A 15 -13.89 26.46 -0.85
C VAL A 15 -12.55 25.95 -1.38
N ALA A 16 -12.34 24.63 -1.35
CA ALA A 16 -11.17 23.95 -1.88
C ALA A 16 -11.47 22.46 -2.10
N PHE A 17 -10.73 21.83 -3.01
CA PHE A 17 -10.75 20.37 -3.21
C PHE A 17 -9.38 19.85 -3.61
N ALA A 18 -9.11 18.58 -3.31
CA ALA A 18 -7.96 17.85 -3.82
C ALA A 18 -8.40 16.43 -4.19
N ARG A 19 -7.78 15.86 -5.22
CA ARG A 19 -8.01 14.47 -5.67
C ARG A 19 -6.66 13.79 -5.81
N SER A 20 -6.50 12.65 -5.15
CA SER A 20 -5.34 11.80 -5.35
C SER A 20 -5.40 11.09 -6.70
N ASP A 21 -4.23 10.92 -7.32
CA ASP A 21 -4.03 9.99 -8.44
C ASP A 21 -2.92 8.99 -8.09
N TRP A 22 -3.22 8.12 -7.12
CA TRP A 22 -2.27 7.09 -6.66
C TRP A 22 -1.87 6.11 -7.78
N ALA A 23 -2.77 5.86 -8.74
CA ALA A 23 -2.49 4.99 -9.88
C ALA A 23 -1.52 5.65 -10.87
N GLY A 24 -1.61 6.97 -11.05
CA GLY A 24 -0.71 7.77 -11.89
C GLY A 24 0.63 8.14 -11.23
N ASP A 25 0.73 8.08 -9.89
CA ASP A 25 1.98 8.32 -9.17
C ASP A 25 3.06 7.28 -9.58
N PRO A 26 4.22 7.70 -10.12
CA PRO A 26 5.25 6.78 -10.63
C PRO A 26 5.91 5.93 -9.54
N PHE A 27 5.83 6.36 -8.27
CA PHE A 27 6.42 5.68 -7.12
C PHE A 27 5.42 4.80 -6.36
N ALA A 28 4.11 5.07 -6.45
CA ALA A 28 3.08 4.27 -5.80
C ALA A 28 2.38 3.29 -6.74
N ARG A 29 1.98 3.73 -7.94
CA ARG A 29 1.27 2.95 -8.97
C ARG A 29 0.00 2.25 -8.48
N GLY A 30 -0.59 2.72 -7.39
CA GLY A 30 -1.68 2.09 -6.66
C GLY A 30 -1.73 2.59 -5.21
N SER A 31 -2.75 2.16 -4.46
CA SER A 31 -2.93 2.55 -3.06
C SER A 31 -2.53 1.46 -2.06
N GLY A 32 -2.91 0.21 -2.31
CA GLY A 32 -2.60 -0.92 -1.44
C GLY A 32 -2.81 -2.26 -2.14
N SER A 33 -2.12 -3.28 -1.66
CA SER A 33 -2.15 -4.62 -2.23
C SER A 33 -3.44 -5.37 -1.92
N PHE A 34 -3.79 -6.29 -2.81
CA PHE A 34 -4.82 -7.30 -2.60
C PHE A 34 -4.40 -8.60 -3.29
N LEU A 35 -4.97 -9.73 -2.86
CA LEU A 35 -4.76 -11.01 -3.55
C LEU A 35 -5.69 -11.07 -4.75
N ARG A 36 -5.11 -11.27 -5.93
CA ARG A 36 -5.90 -11.58 -7.13
C ARG A 36 -6.52 -12.98 -7.02
N PRO A 37 -7.60 -13.28 -7.76
CA PRO A 37 -8.14 -14.64 -7.81
C PRO A 37 -7.05 -15.67 -8.10
N GLY A 38 -7.00 -16.74 -7.29
CA GLY A 38 -5.98 -17.78 -7.38
C GLY A 38 -4.70 -17.52 -6.56
N ALA A 39 -4.46 -16.29 -6.10
CA ALA A 39 -3.37 -15.98 -5.18
C ALA A 39 -3.76 -16.32 -3.74
N THR A 40 -2.76 -16.63 -2.92
CA THR A 40 -2.92 -17.02 -1.52
C THR A 40 -1.99 -16.21 -0.62
N THR A 41 -2.15 -16.37 0.69
CA THR A 41 -1.26 -15.73 1.67
C THR A 41 0.20 -16.18 1.49
N ALA A 42 0.44 -17.39 0.97
CA ALA A 42 1.77 -17.89 0.66
C ALA A 42 2.52 -17.03 -0.38
N ASP A 43 1.81 -16.31 -1.27
CA ASP A 43 2.44 -15.39 -2.21
C ASP A 43 3.03 -14.17 -1.50
N ARG A 44 2.38 -13.70 -0.42
CA ARG A 44 2.92 -12.61 0.42
C ARG A 44 4.10 -13.08 1.24
N GLU A 45 4.01 -14.28 1.82
CA GLU A 45 5.13 -14.89 2.53
C GLU A 45 6.32 -15.08 1.60
N ALA A 46 6.08 -15.54 0.36
CA ALA A 46 7.12 -15.67 -0.65
C ALA A 46 7.78 -14.33 -0.99
N LEU A 47 6.99 -13.24 -1.11
CA LEU A 47 7.48 -11.88 -1.33
C LEU A 47 8.28 -11.34 -0.14
N ALA A 48 7.95 -11.75 1.08
CA ALA A 48 8.64 -11.33 2.30
C ALA A 48 10.02 -11.98 2.49
N ARG A 49 10.32 -13.07 1.77
CA ARG A 49 11.57 -13.84 1.96
C ARG A 49 12.80 -13.03 1.51
N PRO A 50 13.87 -13.00 2.31
CA PRO A 50 15.12 -12.36 1.92
C PRO A 50 15.81 -13.15 0.79
N ILE A 51 16.66 -12.45 0.04
CA ILE A 51 17.51 -13.03 -1.00
C ILE A 51 18.95 -13.03 -0.50
N GLN A 52 19.52 -14.24 -0.37
CA GLN A 52 20.91 -14.49 0.01
C GLN A 52 21.35 -13.75 1.29
N ASP A 53 20.42 -13.53 2.23
CA ASP A 53 20.64 -12.79 3.47
C ASP A 53 21.30 -11.41 3.25
N ARG A 54 21.00 -10.79 2.10
CA ARG A 54 21.59 -9.49 1.68
C ARG A 54 20.52 -8.49 1.27
N VAL A 55 19.45 -8.95 0.63
CA VAL A 55 18.32 -8.12 0.23
C VAL A 55 17.09 -8.57 1.00
N PHE A 56 16.52 -7.65 1.77
CA PHE A 56 15.38 -7.90 2.64
C PHE A 56 14.19 -7.08 2.15
N PHE A 57 12.98 -7.61 2.31
CA PHE A 57 11.75 -6.99 1.83
C PHE A 57 10.81 -6.67 2.99
N ALA A 58 10.25 -5.46 2.95
CA ALA A 58 9.24 -4.97 3.87
C ALA A 58 8.19 -4.15 3.10
N GLY A 59 7.09 -3.83 3.78
CA GLY A 59 5.94 -3.12 3.23
C GLY A 59 4.65 -3.91 3.43
N GLU A 60 3.51 -3.24 3.27
CA GLU A 60 2.19 -3.84 3.52
C GLU A 60 1.94 -5.12 2.72
N ALA A 61 2.46 -5.20 1.48
CA ALA A 61 2.29 -6.35 0.61
C ALA A 61 3.01 -7.61 1.10
N THR A 62 3.98 -7.45 2.02
CA THR A 62 4.75 -8.55 2.64
C THR A 62 4.11 -9.04 3.95
N SER A 63 3.06 -8.37 4.45
CA SER A 63 2.36 -8.75 5.66
C SER A 63 1.27 -9.77 5.33
N ALA A 64 1.46 -11.00 5.83
CA ALA A 64 0.45 -12.06 5.74
C ALA A 64 -0.76 -11.79 6.66
N ASP A 65 -0.53 -11.15 7.81
CA ASP A 65 -1.51 -10.94 8.87
C ASP A 65 -2.36 -9.67 8.69
N ARG A 66 -1.76 -8.58 8.17
CA ARG A 66 -2.37 -7.24 8.07
C ARG A 66 -2.07 -6.55 6.73
N PRO A 67 -2.32 -7.19 5.58
CA PRO A 67 -2.04 -6.61 4.26
C PRO A 67 -2.88 -5.36 3.98
N GLY A 68 -2.38 -4.46 3.16
CA GLY A 68 -3.06 -3.22 2.78
C GLY A 68 -3.14 -2.17 3.90
N THR A 69 -2.47 -2.38 5.04
CA THR A 69 -2.53 -1.48 6.19
C THR A 69 -1.18 -0.87 6.54
N VAL A 70 -1.20 0.34 7.10
CA VAL A 70 -0.02 0.99 7.67
C VAL A 70 0.58 0.17 8.81
N ALA A 71 -0.26 -0.46 9.65
CA ALA A 71 0.20 -1.30 10.74
C ALA A 71 0.97 -2.54 10.24
N GLY A 72 0.51 -3.17 9.16
CA GLY A 72 1.22 -4.28 8.50
C GLY A 72 2.55 -3.83 7.91
N ALA A 73 2.59 -2.68 7.24
CA ALA A 73 3.83 -2.09 6.73
C ALA A 73 4.84 -1.85 7.87
N TYR A 74 4.42 -1.23 8.97
CA TYR A 74 5.26 -0.97 10.13
C TYR A 74 5.80 -2.27 10.76
N ALA A 75 4.94 -3.23 11.05
CA ALA A 75 5.35 -4.52 11.62
C ALA A 75 6.30 -5.29 10.69
N SER A 76 6.07 -5.25 9.38
CA SER A 76 6.98 -5.87 8.41
C SER A 76 8.36 -5.22 8.37
N GLY A 77 8.45 -3.90 8.63
CA GLY A 77 9.72 -3.19 8.74
C GLY A 77 10.52 -3.63 9.97
N LEU A 78 9.86 -3.78 11.13
CA LEU A 78 10.50 -4.33 12.33
C LEU A 78 10.98 -5.77 12.12
N ARG A 79 10.20 -6.59 11.42
CA ARG A 79 10.60 -7.94 11.02
C ARG A 79 11.87 -7.91 10.17
N ALA A 80 11.87 -7.15 9.07
CA ALA A 80 13.00 -7.07 8.16
C ALA A 80 14.27 -6.51 8.84
N ALA A 81 14.12 -5.53 9.75
CA ALA A 81 15.24 -5.03 10.55
C ALA A 81 15.86 -6.14 11.41
N GLY A 82 15.05 -6.95 12.09
CA GLY A 82 15.53 -8.10 12.85
C GLY A 82 16.09 -9.25 11.99
N GLU A 83 15.84 -9.26 10.68
CA GLU A 83 16.47 -10.18 9.73
C GLU A 83 17.84 -9.66 9.27
N VAL A 84 18.02 -8.34 9.15
CA VAL A 84 19.31 -7.69 8.83
C VAL A 84 20.31 -7.85 9.98
N ASP A 85 19.83 -7.84 11.23
CA ASP A 85 20.68 -7.92 12.42
C ASP A 85 21.16 -9.35 12.77
N ARG A 86 20.81 -10.37 11.97
CA ARG A 86 21.25 -11.77 12.16
C ARG A 86 22.44 -12.12 11.29
#